data_AF-W2SLU0-F1
#
_entry.id   AF-W2SLU0-F1
#
_cell.length_a   1.000
_cell.length_b   1.000
_cell.length_c   1.000
_cell.angle_alpha   90.00
_cell.angle_beta   90.00
_cell.angle_gamma   90.00
#
_symmetry.space_group_name_H-M   'P 1'
#
loop_
_entity.id
_entity.type
_entity.pdbx_description
1 polymer ?
#
loop_
_entity_poly.entity_id
_entity_poly.type
_entity_poly.pdbx_seq_one_letter_code
_entity_poly.pdbx_strand_id
1 'polypeptide(L)'
;MCIDILLASNAQVQNDDMIKESPIQVAAQQGCEDVVRRLICAGADPFRSTIEYNSSKVSSRSIGSPSALAAACSRGQPLIVDIFVDRLSQNFPTTVIDFLSDSQTKVKDIGKIIDCREFKRLPKNTRLALQEALYYAVETSQPECTLQLWKCVPDLPWNMYTWTRALECATEHRHQQFATALLAHFWPSMFSKLDQDNFDYCSYVLFSHLNWECRRDNGHPNTVASVISRMWNHYQRANTTEQLESTSPNSFRPTVGVSFVNNPELSDIRFTVEGENVYAHRIMLYNASDRFKELLRIPKGNIDITDVSHATFLAMLHYIYSGTIPELSVQALCCLFAAGEVYAIPPLCSAILRDLAKILSPQNAAYIYQFAIVHNNPILLEKGEKYLLTNLDTLITQAKIRDLIKSHSADYYVCAALSRRLSTAFSVSLREKL
;
A
#
# COMPACT_ATOMS: atom_id res chain seq x y z
N MET A 1 38.70 0.83 35.28
CA MET A 1 39.34 1.43 36.47
C MET A 1 38.35 2.20 37.33
N CYS A 2 37.73 3.30 36.88
CA CYS A 2 36.75 4.03 37.71
C CYS A 2 35.49 3.20 38.07
N ILE A 3 34.95 2.43 37.12
CA ILE A 3 33.79 1.55 37.37
C ILE A 3 34.14 0.42 38.34
N ASP A 4 35.32 -0.18 38.21
CA ASP A 4 35.75 -1.26 39.12
C ASP A 4 35.91 -0.74 40.56
N ILE A 5 36.38 0.51 40.71
CA ILE A 5 36.49 1.20 42.01
C ILE A 5 35.10 1.53 42.58
N LEU A 6 34.16 2.00 41.75
CA LEU A 6 32.79 2.32 42.17
C LEU A 6 32.01 1.06 42.57
N LEU A 7 32.13 -0.02 41.81
CA LEU A 7 31.54 -1.32 42.14
C LEU A 7 32.18 -1.91 43.41
N ALA A 8 33.50 -1.81 43.57
CA ALA A 8 34.20 -2.23 44.79
C ALA A 8 33.83 -1.37 46.03
N SER A 9 33.37 -0.14 45.82
CA SER A 9 32.89 0.76 46.88
C SER A 9 31.40 0.57 47.21
N ASN A 10 30.78 -0.51 46.71
CA ASN A 10 29.38 -0.85 46.92
C ASN A 10 28.39 0.23 46.42
N ALA A 11 28.77 0.98 45.38
CA ALA A 11 27.87 1.94 44.76
C ALA A 11 26.62 1.22 44.24
N GLN A 12 25.44 1.77 44.55
CA GLN A 12 24.17 1.18 44.11
C GLN A 12 24.07 1.24 42.59
N VAL A 13 24.14 0.06 41.95
CA VAL A 13 24.01 -0.11 40.49
C VAL A 13 22.58 0.13 40.02
N GLN A 14 21.62 -0.09 40.91
CA GLN A 14 20.19 0.12 40.74
C GLN A 14 19.66 0.82 41.98
N ASN A 15 18.97 1.93 41.80
CA ASN A 15 18.25 2.61 42.88
C ASN A 15 16.81 2.88 42.40
N ASP A 16 15.84 2.67 43.28
CA ASP A 16 14.42 2.90 43.01
C ASP A 16 14.08 4.39 42.89
N ASP A 17 14.89 5.27 43.47
CA ASP A 17 14.71 6.72 43.44
C ASP A 17 15.45 7.42 42.27
N MET A 18 16.01 6.66 41.32
CA MET A 18 16.71 7.25 40.16
C MET A 18 15.73 7.77 39.11
N ILE A 19 15.55 9.09 39.10
CA ILE A 19 14.61 9.81 38.24
C ILE A 19 15.13 10.07 36.81
N LYS A 20 16.43 9.86 36.53
CA LYS A 20 17.07 10.19 35.24
C LYS A 20 17.61 8.96 34.51
N GLU A 21 18.92 8.75 34.50
CA GLU A 21 19.58 7.66 33.76
C GLU A 21 20.41 6.78 34.70
N SER A 22 20.13 5.49 34.74
CA SER A 22 20.95 4.45 35.35
C SER A 22 22.30 4.31 34.65
N PRO A 23 23.36 3.89 35.36
CA PRO A 23 24.68 3.68 34.76
C PRO A 23 24.64 2.74 33.55
N ILE A 24 23.75 1.73 33.56
CA ILE A 24 23.58 0.79 32.46
C ILE A 24 22.88 1.41 31.25
N GLN A 25 21.88 2.30 31.44
CA GLN A 25 21.25 3.04 30.35
C GLN A 25 22.25 3.94 29.63
N VAL A 26 23.08 4.68 30.38
CA VAL A 26 24.12 5.55 29.80
C VAL A 26 25.17 4.71 29.06
N ALA A 27 25.67 3.64 29.69
CA ALA A 27 26.67 2.78 29.06
C ALA A 27 26.16 2.12 27.77
N ALA A 28 24.89 1.70 27.77
CA ALA A 28 24.22 1.13 26.61
C ALA A 28 24.06 2.15 25.47
N GLN A 29 23.66 3.38 25.80
CA GLN A 29 23.52 4.48 24.84
C GLN A 29 24.85 4.85 24.18
N GLN A 30 25.95 4.78 24.93
CA GLN A 30 27.30 5.10 24.44
C GLN A 30 27.99 3.93 23.73
N GLY A 31 27.40 2.74 23.71
CA GLY A 31 28.02 1.54 23.11
C GLY A 31 29.21 0.99 23.89
N CYS A 32 29.33 1.31 25.18
CA CYS A 32 30.46 0.90 26.01
C CYS A 32 30.32 -0.57 26.48
N GLU A 33 30.65 -1.52 25.60
CA GLU A 33 30.50 -2.97 25.84
C GLU A 33 31.10 -3.43 27.17
N ASP A 34 32.36 -3.08 27.44
CA ASP A 34 33.07 -3.49 28.66
C ASP A 34 32.39 -3.03 29.94
N VAL A 35 31.76 -1.85 29.89
CA VAL A 35 31.04 -1.26 31.01
C VAL A 35 29.69 -1.95 31.17
N VAL A 36 28.99 -2.18 30.07
CA VAL A 36 27.71 -2.90 30.05
C VAL A 36 27.88 -4.31 30.63
N ARG A 37 28.87 -5.09 30.16
CA ARG A 37 29.12 -6.45 30.68
C ARG A 37 29.43 -6.45 32.18
N ARG A 38 30.22 -5.48 32.67
CA ARG A 38 30.54 -5.37 34.10
C ARG A 38 29.33 -5.00 34.95
N LEU A 39 28.52 -4.03 34.50
CA LEU A 39 27.29 -3.64 35.21
C LEU A 39 26.27 -4.78 35.24
N ILE A 40 26.15 -5.53 34.13
CA ILE A 40 25.36 -6.76 34.03
C ILE A 40 25.80 -7.81 35.05
N CYS A 41 27.11 -8.04 35.20
CA CYS A 41 27.68 -8.96 36.20
C CYS A 41 27.44 -8.48 37.64
N ALA A 42 27.36 -7.16 37.85
CA ALA A 42 27.06 -6.54 39.14
C ALA A 42 25.55 -6.51 39.46
N GLY A 43 24.70 -7.17 38.67
CA GLY A 43 23.25 -7.27 38.93
C GLY A 43 22.40 -6.16 38.32
N ALA A 44 22.93 -5.35 37.40
CA ALA A 44 22.10 -4.39 36.67
C ALA A 44 21.07 -5.10 35.79
N ASP A 45 19.81 -4.69 35.89
CA ASP A 45 18.73 -5.15 35.00
C ASP A 45 18.67 -4.26 33.74
N PRO A 46 18.92 -4.79 32.54
CA PRO A 46 18.81 -4.03 31.29
C PRO A 46 17.37 -3.77 30.84
N PHE A 47 16.39 -4.47 31.41
CA PHE A 47 14.96 -4.36 31.05
C PHE A 47 14.20 -3.40 31.96
N ARG A 48 14.83 -2.87 33.00
CA ARG A 48 14.19 -1.89 33.89
C ARG A 48 14.12 -0.53 33.19
N SER A 49 12.89 -0.03 32.96
CA SER A 49 12.64 1.34 32.56
C SER A 49 12.45 2.21 33.80
N THR A 50 12.95 3.45 33.74
CA THR A 50 12.77 4.45 34.80
C THR A 50 11.60 5.40 34.50
N ILE A 51 10.89 5.19 33.39
CA ILE A 51 9.71 5.99 33.02
C ILE A 51 8.49 5.56 33.84
N GLU A 52 7.93 6.50 34.61
CA GLU A 52 6.60 6.35 35.21
C GLU A 52 5.51 6.84 34.24
N TYR A 53 4.78 5.91 33.62
CA TYR A 53 3.66 6.24 32.72
C TYR A 53 2.35 6.64 33.43
N ASN A 54 2.37 6.84 34.76
CA ASN A 54 1.17 7.15 35.52
C ASN A 54 0.80 8.65 35.41
N SER A 55 -0.25 8.95 34.64
CA SER A 55 -0.75 10.30 34.36
C SER A 55 -1.07 11.14 35.60
N SER A 56 -1.30 10.51 36.75
CA SER A 56 -1.63 11.18 38.02
C SER A 56 -0.42 11.72 38.80
N LYS A 57 0.82 11.41 38.39
CA LYS A 57 2.06 11.81 39.08
C LYS A 57 3.09 12.53 38.18
N VAL A 58 2.70 12.92 36.96
CA VAL A 58 3.63 13.52 35.99
C VAL A 58 3.98 14.95 36.40
N SER A 59 5.13 15.13 37.06
CA SER A 59 5.83 16.40 37.08
C SER A 59 6.66 16.50 35.79
N SER A 60 6.53 17.60 35.04
CA SER A 60 7.28 17.86 33.81
C SER A 60 8.81 17.91 33.98
N ARG A 61 9.32 17.78 35.20
CA ARG A 61 10.75 17.74 35.55
C ARG A 61 11.32 16.33 35.77
N SER A 62 10.50 15.28 35.71
CA SER A 62 10.89 13.88 35.97
C SER A 62 10.37 12.94 34.88
N ILE A 63 10.70 13.22 33.62
CA ILE A 63 10.53 12.24 32.55
C ILE A 63 11.69 11.26 32.72
N GLY A 64 11.42 10.08 33.27
CA GLY A 64 12.44 9.04 33.42
C GLY A 64 13.04 8.61 32.08
N SER A 65 14.08 7.79 32.11
CA SER A 65 14.71 7.27 30.90
C SER A 65 14.18 5.88 30.51
N PRO A 66 14.12 5.58 29.20
CA PRO A 66 13.67 4.28 28.71
C PRO A 66 14.64 3.18 29.14
N SER A 67 14.23 1.91 29.09
CA SER A 67 15.08 0.78 29.48
C SER A 67 16.45 0.80 28.78
N ALA A 68 17.48 0.19 29.39
CA ALA A 68 18.82 0.18 28.79
C ALA A 68 18.83 -0.49 27.41
N LEU A 69 17.96 -1.50 27.21
CA LEU A 69 17.70 -2.10 25.92
C LEU A 69 17.16 -1.08 24.90
N ALA A 70 16.15 -0.30 25.28
CA ALA A 70 15.58 0.74 24.41
C ALA A 70 16.57 1.87 24.13
N ALA A 71 17.39 2.25 25.11
CA ALA A 71 18.48 3.22 24.93
C ALA A 71 19.51 2.73 23.91
N ALA A 72 19.95 1.47 23.99
CA ALA A 72 20.84 0.86 22.99
C ALA A 72 20.21 0.86 21.60
N CYS A 73 18.93 0.48 21.50
CA CYS A 73 18.19 0.47 20.24
C CYS A 73 18.07 1.88 19.63
N SER A 74 17.81 2.91 20.45
CA SER A 74 17.66 4.29 20.00
C SER A 74 18.91 4.89 19.34
N ARG A 75 20.09 4.31 19.64
CA ARG A 75 21.39 4.74 19.13
C ARG A 75 21.99 3.78 18.12
N GLY A 76 21.29 2.72 17.75
CA GLY A 76 21.79 1.73 16.80
C GLY A 76 23.00 0.97 17.31
N GLN A 77 22.93 0.44 18.54
CA GLN A 77 24.02 -0.34 19.15
C GLN A 77 23.73 -1.86 19.11
N PRO A 78 23.88 -2.54 17.96
CA PRO A 78 23.45 -3.92 17.77
C PRO A 78 24.18 -4.93 18.67
N LEU A 79 25.46 -4.68 18.96
CA LEU A 79 26.27 -5.55 19.83
C LEU A 79 25.77 -5.51 21.29
N ILE A 80 25.35 -4.34 21.76
CA ILE A 80 24.80 -4.18 23.10
C ILE A 80 23.41 -4.85 23.18
N VAL A 81 22.61 -4.74 22.13
CA VAL A 81 21.32 -5.43 22.02
C VAL A 81 21.53 -6.94 22.09
N ASP A 82 22.49 -7.51 21.35
CA ASP A 82 22.80 -8.95 21.42
C ASP A 82 23.17 -9.39 22.85
N ILE A 83 24.01 -8.63 23.55
CA ILE A 83 24.39 -8.93 24.95
C ILE A 83 23.16 -8.95 25.87
N PHE A 84 22.24 -8.00 25.72
CA PHE A 84 21.02 -7.94 26.53
C PHE A 84 20.03 -9.04 26.17
N VAL A 85 19.92 -9.39 24.89
CA VAL A 85 18.99 -10.39 24.40
C VAL A 85 19.49 -11.81 24.68
N ASP A 86 20.79 -12.06 24.68
CA ASP A 86 21.39 -13.32 25.13
C ASP A 86 21.03 -13.64 26.58
N ARG A 87 20.87 -12.61 27.43
CA ARG A 87 20.40 -12.79 28.82
C ARG A 87 18.97 -13.33 28.91
N LEU A 88 18.13 -13.15 27.90
CA LEU A 88 16.79 -13.79 27.88
C LEU A 88 16.88 -15.32 27.84
N SER A 89 17.98 -15.86 27.29
CA SER A 89 18.23 -17.31 27.24
C SER A 89 18.92 -17.85 28.50
N GLN A 90 19.56 -16.99 29.28
CA GLN A 90 20.25 -17.34 30.51
C GLN A 90 19.31 -17.03 31.68
N ASN A 91 18.48 -18.00 32.07
CA ASN A 91 17.58 -17.94 33.23
C ASN A 91 18.27 -17.30 34.45
N PHE A 92 17.97 -16.03 34.73
CA PHE A 92 18.11 -15.46 36.06
C PHE A 92 16.70 -15.13 36.53
N PRO A 93 16.17 -15.77 37.59
CA PRO A 93 15.00 -15.27 38.27
C PRO A 93 15.37 -13.89 38.83
N THR A 94 14.91 -12.84 38.15
CA THR A 94 15.28 -11.45 38.46
C THR A 94 14.67 -10.97 39.77
N THR A 95 13.68 -11.67 40.33
CA THR A 95 13.13 -11.38 41.65
C THR A 95 12.69 -12.65 42.39
N VAL A 96 12.66 -12.60 43.72
CA VAL A 96 12.06 -13.63 44.60
C VAL A 96 10.57 -13.84 44.28
N ILE A 97 9.91 -12.82 43.71
CA ILE A 97 8.51 -12.87 43.29
C ILE A 97 8.32 -13.77 42.07
N ASP A 98 9.26 -13.74 41.11
CA ASP A 98 9.24 -14.64 39.95
C ASP A 98 9.38 -16.11 40.38
N PHE A 99 10.27 -16.38 41.34
CA PHE A 99 10.45 -17.71 41.93
C PHE A 99 9.18 -18.22 42.64
N LEU A 100 8.44 -17.33 43.30
CA LEU A 100 7.19 -17.68 43.97
C LEU A 100 6.02 -17.88 42.99
N SER A 101 6.00 -17.17 41.86
CA SER A 101 4.98 -17.37 40.82
C SER A 101 5.11 -18.69 40.06
N ASP A 102 6.34 -19.20 39.91
CA ASP A 102 6.60 -20.48 39.24
C ASP A 102 6.34 -21.72 40.11
N SER A 103 6.20 -21.55 41.43
CA SER A 103 5.93 -22.66 42.37
C SER A 103 4.59 -23.38 42.16
N GLN A 104 3.73 -22.90 41.24
CA GLN A 104 2.52 -23.60 40.80
C GLN A 104 2.67 -24.40 39.49
N THR A 105 3.79 -24.30 38.77
CA THR A 105 4.03 -25.17 37.61
C THR A 105 4.56 -26.51 38.07
N LYS A 106 3.70 -27.54 37.93
CA LYS A 106 4.02 -28.92 38.29
C LYS A 106 5.33 -29.36 37.63
N VAL A 107 6.29 -29.72 38.47
CA VAL A 107 7.56 -30.39 38.15
C VAL A 107 7.26 -31.69 37.39
N LYS A 108 7.14 -31.64 36.05
CA LYS A 108 7.07 -32.86 35.23
C LYS A 108 7.84 -32.84 33.90
N ASP A 109 8.38 -31.72 33.44
CA ASP A 109 9.06 -31.69 32.13
C ASP A 109 10.54 -31.28 32.25
N ILE A 110 11.38 -32.19 32.77
CA ILE A 110 12.86 -32.04 32.83
C ILE A 110 13.52 -32.56 31.51
N GLY A 111 12.77 -32.66 30.41
CA GLY A 111 13.22 -33.37 29.21
C GLY A 111 13.14 -32.62 27.88
N LYS A 112 12.63 -31.38 27.85
CA LYS A 112 12.65 -30.55 26.64
C LYS A 112 13.54 -29.35 26.89
N ILE A 113 14.44 -29.05 25.95
CA ILE A 113 15.08 -27.74 25.87
C ILE A 113 13.93 -26.74 25.70
N ILE A 114 13.50 -26.10 26.78
CA ILE A 114 12.43 -25.11 26.76
C ILE A 114 13.04 -23.87 26.12
N ASP A 115 12.51 -23.46 24.97
CA ASP A 115 12.95 -22.24 24.29
C ASP A 115 12.51 -21.04 25.14
N CYS A 116 13.41 -20.48 25.94
CA CYS A 116 13.16 -19.35 26.86
C CYS A 116 12.81 -18.02 26.13
N ARG A 117 12.63 -18.06 24.81
CA ARG A 117 12.40 -16.89 23.94
C ARG A 117 10.92 -16.67 23.57
N GLU A 118 10.00 -17.49 24.09
CA GLU A 118 8.56 -17.25 23.92
C GLU A 118 8.13 -15.96 24.63
N PHE A 119 7.71 -14.94 23.87
CA PHE A 119 7.36 -13.61 24.39
C PHE A 119 6.40 -13.69 25.59
N LYS A 120 5.38 -14.56 25.53
CA LYS A 120 4.35 -14.69 26.58
C LYS A 120 4.86 -15.22 27.91
N ARG A 121 5.96 -15.98 27.91
CA ARG A 121 6.56 -16.55 29.14
C ARG A 121 7.49 -15.56 29.84
N LEU A 122 7.87 -14.46 29.18
CA LEU A 122 8.77 -13.47 29.74
C LEU A 122 8.09 -12.64 30.85
N PRO A 123 8.86 -12.17 31.86
CA PRO A 123 8.37 -11.28 32.90
C PRO A 123 7.69 -10.04 32.30
N LYS A 124 6.68 -9.50 32.99
CA LYS A 124 5.91 -8.35 32.50
C LYS A 124 6.81 -7.15 32.16
N ASN A 125 7.78 -6.85 33.01
CA ASN A 125 8.70 -5.73 32.82
C ASN A 125 9.59 -5.94 31.59
N THR A 126 10.11 -7.16 31.40
CA THR A 126 10.89 -7.56 30.22
C THR A 126 10.07 -7.43 28.93
N ARG A 127 8.80 -7.88 28.94
CA ARG A 127 7.91 -7.73 27.77
C ARG A 127 7.68 -6.27 27.40
N LEU A 128 7.44 -5.41 28.40
CA LEU A 128 7.27 -3.97 28.18
C LEU A 128 8.55 -3.33 27.66
N ALA A 129 9.71 -3.69 28.19
CA ALA A 129 11.00 -3.21 27.74
C ALA A 129 11.31 -3.63 26.30
N LEU A 130 10.95 -4.85 25.90
CA LEU A 130 11.09 -5.31 24.51
C LEU A 130 10.18 -4.53 23.55
N GLN A 131 8.95 -4.24 23.95
CA GLN A 131 8.02 -3.42 23.15
C GLN A 131 8.48 -1.95 23.06
N GLU A 132 8.96 -1.39 24.17
CA GLU A 132 9.57 -0.06 24.22
C GLU A 132 10.81 0.01 23.32
N ALA A 133 11.71 -0.96 23.43
CA ALA A 133 12.91 -1.04 22.61
C ALA A 133 12.60 -1.17 21.12
N LEU A 134 11.60 -1.98 20.76
CA LEU A 134 11.13 -2.09 19.39
C LEU A 134 10.63 -0.74 18.86
N TYR A 135 9.82 -0.03 19.65
CA TYR A 135 9.32 1.31 19.30
C TYR A 135 10.46 2.30 19.07
N TYR A 136 11.41 2.40 19.99
CA TYR A 136 12.56 3.30 19.84
C TYR A 136 13.45 2.92 18.64
N ALA A 137 13.66 1.63 18.38
CA ALA A 137 14.45 1.16 17.23
C ALA A 137 13.85 1.65 15.91
N VAL A 138 12.52 1.52 15.75
CA VAL A 138 11.86 1.92 14.49
C VAL A 138 11.71 3.44 14.37
N GLU A 139 11.48 4.16 15.47
CA GLU A 139 11.39 5.62 15.48
C GLU A 139 12.72 6.28 15.09
N THR A 140 13.82 5.75 15.62
CA THR A 140 15.17 6.24 15.34
C THR A 140 15.78 5.64 14.07
N SER A 141 14.97 4.90 13.31
CA SER A 141 15.31 4.29 12.02
C SER A 141 16.55 3.37 12.08
N GLN A 142 16.56 2.42 13.02
CA GLN A 142 17.65 1.46 13.26
C GLN A 142 17.25 0.03 12.84
N PRO A 143 17.36 -0.36 11.56
CA PRO A 143 16.80 -1.61 11.06
C PRO A 143 17.50 -2.86 11.60
N GLU A 144 18.80 -2.80 11.91
CA GLU A 144 19.57 -3.91 12.46
C GLU A 144 19.10 -4.28 13.87
N CYS A 145 18.93 -3.28 14.74
CA CYS A 145 18.41 -3.49 16.10
C CYS A 145 16.99 -4.03 16.06
N THR A 146 16.13 -3.51 15.18
CA THR A 146 14.77 -4.04 14.98
C THR A 146 14.81 -5.50 14.53
N LEU A 147 15.66 -5.85 13.56
CA LEU A 147 15.80 -7.21 13.06
C LEU A 147 16.35 -8.16 14.14
N GLN A 148 17.31 -7.73 14.95
CA GLN A 148 17.85 -8.54 16.07
C GLN A 148 16.77 -8.84 17.10
N LEU A 149 16.04 -7.83 17.57
CA LEU A 149 14.93 -8.02 18.51
C LEU A 149 13.92 -9.03 17.97
N TRP A 150 13.56 -8.92 16.70
CA TRP A 150 12.58 -9.81 16.07
C TRP A 150 13.11 -11.23 15.83
N LYS A 151 14.39 -11.39 15.44
CA LYS A 151 15.03 -12.72 15.31
C LYS A 151 15.08 -13.45 16.64
N CYS A 152 15.33 -12.73 17.72
CA CYS A 152 15.46 -13.32 19.04
C CYS A 152 14.13 -13.56 19.73
N VAL A 153 13.12 -12.74 19.45
CA VAL A 153 11.75 -12.92 19.96
C VAL A 153 10.77 -12.85 18.77
N PRO A 154 10.58 -13.95 18.02
CA PRO A 154 9.73 -13.95 16.82
C PRO A 154 8.26 -13.57 17.09
N ASP A 155 7.76 -13.91 18.27
CA ASP A 155 6.39 -13.64 18.72
C ASP A 155 6.19 -12.23 19.34
N LEU A 156 7.19 -11.34 19.21
CA LEU A 156 7.10 -9.97 19.68
C LEU A 156 5.93 -9.25 18.97
N PRO A 157 4.92 -8.75 19.71
CA PRO A 157 3.73 -8.19 19.09
C PRO A 157 4.03 -6.85 18.40
N TRP A 158 3.62 -6.76 17.14
CA TRP A 158 3.64 -5.54 16.36
C TRP A 158 2.32 -4.78 16.52
N ASN A 159 2.40 -3.46 16.58
CA ASN A 159 1.26 -2.62 16.24
C ASN A 159 1.44 -2.12 14.79
N MET A 160 0.37 -1.62 14.19
CA MET A 160 0.37 -1.24 12.79
C MET A 160 1.39 -0.14 12.50
N TYR A 161 1.51 0.82 13.41
CA TYR A 161 2.48 1.90 13.34
C TYR A 161 3.93 1.39 13.35
N THR A 162 4.33 0.60 14.35
CA THR A 162 5.70 0.10 14.49
C THR A 162 6.09 -0.81 13.34
N TRP A 163 5.17 -1.63 12.83
CA TRP A 163 5.42 -2.44 11.65
C TRP A 163 5.60 -1.58 10.39
N THR A 164 4.74 -0.57 10.21
CA THR A 164 4.82 0.35 9.07
C THR A 164 6.12 1.15 9.09
N ARG A 165 6.49 1.70 10.25
CA ARG A 165 7.79 2.37 10.47
C ARG A 165 8.97 1.46 10.21
N ALA A 166 8.91 0.20 10.64
CA ALA A 166 9.96 -0.77 10.37
C ALA A 166 10.14 -1.02 8.87
N LEU A 167 9.03 -1.15 8.12
CA LEU A 167 9.08 -1.32 6.67
C LEU A 167 9.66 -0.10 5.96
N GLU A 168 9.24 1.11 6.35
CA GLU A 168 9.76 2.36 5.79
C GLU A 168 11.27 2.49 6.08
N CYS A 169 11.69 2.28 7.33
CA CYS A 169 13.09 2.26 7.74
C CYS A 169 13.93 1.24 6.94
N ALA A 170 13.43 0.01 6.79
CA ALA A 170 14.11 -1.03 6.00
C ALA A 170 14.27 -0.63 4.53
N THR A 171 13.30 0.11 3.98
CA THR A 171 13.34 0.63 2.61
C THR A 171 14.36 1.75 2.46
N GLU A 172 14.36 2.72 3.38
CA GLU A 172 15.29 3.85 3.41
C GLU A 172 16.75 3.37 3.47
N HIS A 173 17.04 2.40 4.33
CA HIS A 173 18.37 1.83 4.53
C HIS A 173 18.72 0.71 3.54
N ARG A 174 17.80 0.37 2.61
CA ARG A 174 17.98 -0.67 1.57
C ARG A 174 18.18 -2.10 2.11
N HIS A 175 17.66 -2.43 3.29
CA HIS A 175 17.68 -3.78 3.87
C HIS A 175 16.59 -4.68 3.26
N GLN A 176 16.77 -5.10 2.01
CA GLN A 176 15.73 -5.82 1.25
C GLN A 176 15.30 -7.15 1.89
N GLN A 177 16.23 -7.90 2.46
CA GLN A 177 15.92 -9.17 3.13
C GLN A 177 14.99 -8.95 4.33
N PHE A 178 15.23 -7.88 5.09
CA PHE A 178 14.38 -7.53 6.23
C PHE A 178 13.01 -7.04 5.78
N ALA A 179 12.94 -6.15 4.77
CA ALA A 179 11.68 -5.70 4.20
C ALA A 179 10.83 -6.87 3.66
N THR A 180 11.46 -7.81 2.95
CA THR A 180 10.78 -9.02 2.43
C THR A 180 10.28 -9.92 3.56
N ALA A 181 11.07 -10.08 4.63
CA ALA A 181 10.65 -10.83 5.80
C ALA A 181 9.45 -10.16 6.50
N LEU A 182 9.49 -8.83 6.70
CA LEU A 182 8.35 -8.08 7.26
C LEU A 182 7.07 -8.27 6.43
N LEU A 183 7.18 -8.17 5.10
CA LEU A 183 6.06 -8.33 4.17
C LEU A 183 5.50 -9.77 4.17
N ALA A 184 6.38 -10.78 4.25
CA ALA A 184 5.97 -12.19 4.29
C ALA A 184 5.12 -12.52 5.54
N HIS A 185 5.42 -11.88 6.67
CA HIS A 185 4.70 -12.07 7.93
C HIS A 185 3.57 -11.05 8.16
N PHE A 186 3.28 -10.18 7.19
CA PHE A 186 2.20 -9.22 7.31
C PHE A 186 0.84 -9.93 7.38
N TRP A 187 -0.04 -9.53 8.29
CA TRP A 187 -1.46 -9.86 8.23
C TRP A 187 -2.29 -8.93 9.13
N PRO A 188 -3.45 -8.38 8.69
CA PRO A 188 -4.21 -7.42 9.50
C PRO A 188 -4.59 -7.91 10.90
N SER A 189 -4.81 -9.22 11.10
CA SER A 189 -5.13 -9.76 12.44
C SER A 189 -3.94 -9.82 13.39
N MET A 190 -2.72 -9.47 12.94
CA MET A 190 -1.57 -9.32 13.83
C MET A 190 -1.66 -8.06 14.69
N PHE A 191 -2.48 -7.08 14.28
CA PHE A 191 -2.59 -5.79 14.94
C PHE A 191 -3.71 -5.79 15.98
N SER A 192 -3.39 -5.33 17.20
CA SER A 192 -4.32 -5.33 18.33
C SER A 192 -5.46 -4.32 18.18
N LYS A 193 -5.20 -3.21 17.47
CA LYS A 193 -6.17 -2.18 17.10
C LYS A 193 -5.82 -1.68 15.71
N LEU A 194 -6.84 -1.55 14.86
CA LEU A 194 -6.75 -0.90 13.57
C LEU A 194 -7.54 0.40 13.65
N ASP A 195 -6.88 1.51 13.37
CA ASP A 195 -7.49 2.83 13.22
C ASP A 195 -7.20 3.37 11.82
N GLN A 196 -7.97 4.38 11.41
CA GLN A 196 -7.89 4.91 10.05
C GLN A 196 -6.53 5.57 9.77
N ASP A 197 -5.97 6.31 10.73
CA ASP A 197 -4.73 7.06 10.53
C ASP A 197 -3.54 6.12 10.32
N ASN A 198 -3.43 5.08 11.16
CA ASN A 198 -2.42 4.04 11.00
C ASN A 198 -2.62 3.23 9.71
N PHE A 199 -3.87 3.03 9.28
CA PHE A 199 -4.16 2.38 8.01
C PHE A 199 -3.73 3.21 6.81
N ASP A 200 -4.05 4.50 6.79
CA ASP A 200 -3.70 5.41 5.72
C ASP A 200 -2.18 5.55 5.60
N TYR A 201 -1.49 5.63 6.74
CA TYR A 201 -0.04 5.64 6.78
C TYR A 201 0.58 4.34 6.22
N CYS A 202 0.07 3.16 6.63
CA CYS A 202 0.54 1.88 6.09
C CYS A 202 0.28 1.73 4.59
N SER A 203 -0.93 2.11 4.14
CA SER A 203 -1.30 2.10 2.72
C SER A 203 -0.30 2.93 1.92
N TYR A 204 -0.02 4.16 2.38
CA TYR A 204 0.99 5.02 1.76
C TYR A 204 2.37 4.37 1.68
N VAL A 205 2.89 3.82 2.79
CA VAL A 205 4.21 3.19 2.82
C VAL A 205 4.29 1.96 1.91
N LEU A 206 3.24 1.13 1.86
CA LEU A 206 3.19 -0.03 0.95
C LEU A 206 3.27 0.40 -0.51
N PHE A 207 2.51 1.43 -0.92
CA PHE A 207 2.55 1.94 -2.28
C PHE A 207 3.86 2.67 -2.60
N SER A 208 4.45 3.38 -1.63
CA SER A 208 5.79 3.97 -1.75
C SER A 208 6.86 2.90 -1.97
N HIS A 209 6.82 1.83 -1.17
CA HIS A 209 7.72 0.68 -1.30
C HIS A 209 7.52 -0.06 -2.63
N LEU A 210 6.27 -0.26 -3.08
CA LEU A 210 5.96 -0.82 -4.39
C LEU A 210 6.56 0.00 -5.53
N ASN A 211 6.39 1.33 -5.50
CA ASN A 211 6.97 2.24 -6.49
C ASN A 211 8.49 2.15 -6.49
N TRP A 212 9.10 2.15 -5.31
CA TRP A 212 10.54 2.01 -5.16
C TRP A 212 11.07 0.69 -5.73
N GLU A 213 10.45 -0.45 -5.39
CA GLU A 213 10.81 -1.77 -5.94
C GLU A 213 10.60 -1.82 -7.47
N CYS A 214 9.58 -1.16 -8.02
CA CYS A 214 9.39 -1.10 -9.47
C CYS A 214 10.50 -0.32 -10.20
N ARG A 215 11.09 0.70 -9.56
CA ARG A 215 12.17 1.53 -10.14
C ARG A 215 13.54 0.84 -10.13
N ARG A 216 13.69 -0.26 -9.41
CA ARG A 216 14.95 -1.00 -9.30
C ARG A 216 15.04 -2.10 -10.36
N ASP A 217 16.24 -2.27 -10.93
CA ASP A 217 16.49 -3.30 -11.94
C ASP A 217 16.31 -4.74 -11.38
N ASN A 218 16.79 -4.98 -10.15
CA ASN A 218 16.63 -6.25 -9.42
C ASN A 218 15.54 -6.15 -8.33
N GLY A 219 14.50 -5.36 -8.58
CA GLY A 219 13.40 -5.21 -7.64
C GLY A 219 12.49 -6.44 -7.56
N HIS A 220 11.89 -6.67 -6.39
CA HIS A 220 10.95 -7.75 -6.12
C HIS A 220 9.56 -7.22 -5.74
N PRO A 221 8.88 -6.46 -6.63
CA PRO A 221 7.61 -5.82 -6.32
C PRO A 221 6.45 -6.82 -6.08
N ASN A 222 6.63 -8.09 -6.45
CA ASN A 222 5.61 -9.14 -6.29
C ASN A 222 5.21 -9.35 -4.82
N THR A 223 6.15 -9.23 -3.89
CA THR A 223 5.91 -9.47 -2.46
C THR A 223 4.97 -8.42 -1.88
N VAL A 224 5.28 -7.14 -2.08
CA VAL A 224 4.45 -6.01 -1.67
C VAL A 224 3.13 -5.96 -2.45
N ALA A 225 3.13 -6.26 -3.75
CA ALA A 225 1.91 -6.37 -4.55
C ALA A 225 0.94 -7.43 -4.01
N SER A 226 1.45 -8.59 -3.61
CA SER A 226 0.65 -9.65 -2.98
C SER A 226 0.05 -9.21 -1.65
N VAL A 227 0.81 -8.49 -0.81
CA VAL A 227 0.30 -7.90 0.43
C VAL A 227 -0.85 -6.92 0.14
N ILE A 228 -0.67 -6.01 -0.80
CA ILE A 228 -1.69 -5.02 -1.20
C ILE A 228 -2.96 -5.69 -1.72
N SER A 229 -2.85 -6.64 -2.66
CA SER A 229 -4.02 -7.36 -3.20
C SER A 229 -4.75 -8.17 -2.13
N ARG A 230 -4.00 -8.79 -1.21
CA ARG A 230 -4.57 -9.53 -0.09
C ARG A 230 -5.31 -8.62 0.89
N MET A 231 -4.77 -7.43 1.19
CA MET A 231 -5.47 -6.40 1.98
C MET A 231 -6.75 -5.94 1.28
N TRP A 232 -6.65 -5.59 0.00
CA TRP A 232 -7.79 -5.15 -0.81
C TRP A 232 -8.93 -6.18 -0.80
N ASN A 233 -8.62 -7.43 -1.14
CA ASN A 233 -9.60 -8.51 -1.20
C ASN A 233 -10.22 -8.83 0.16
N HIS A 234 -9.49 -8.62 1.26
CA HIS A 234 -10.04 -8.79 2.61
C HIS A 234 -11.14 -7.77 2.92
N TYR A 235 -10.92 -6.49 2.61
CA TYR A 235 -11.89 -5.42 2.89
C TYR A 235 -12.98 -5.30 1.81
N GLN A 236 -12.72 -5.75 0.58
CA GLN A 236 -13.72 -5.75 -0.49
C GLN A 236 -14.84 -6.77 -0.27
N ARG A 237 -14.55 -7.93 0.35
CA ARG A 237 -15.55 -8.97 0.63
C ARG A 237 -16.69 -8.51 1.53
N ALA A 238 -16.49 -7.45 2.31
CA ALA A 238 -17.54 -6.83 3.12
C ALA A 238 -18.53 -6.01 2.27
N ASN A 239 -18.06 -5.42 1.15
CA ASN A 239 -18.81 -4.51 0.29
C ASN A 239 -19.58 -5.21 -0.85
N THR A 240 -19.69 -6.55 -0.87
CA THR A 240 -20.38 -7.26 -1.96
C THR A 240 -21.88 -7.43 -1.67
N THR A 241 -22.51 -6.35 -1.18
CA THR A 241 -23.96 -6.22 -1.12
C THR A 241 -24.31 -4.95 -1.88
N GLU A 242 -25.01 -5.14 -3.01
CA GLU A 242 -25.65 -4.11 -3.85
C GLU A 242 -24.75 -3.25 -4.74
N GLN A 243 -24.80 -3.57 -6.04
CA GLN A 243 -25.27 -2.61 -7.06
C GLN A 243 -25.57 -3.39 -8.36
N LEU A 244 -26.80 -3.92 -8.43
CA LEU A 244 -27.44 -4.14 -9.73
C LEU A 244 -27.68 -2.75 -10.32
N GLU A 245 -26.86 -2.36 -11.30
CA GLU A 245 -27.12 -1.15 -12.07
C GLU A 245 -28.48 -1.30 -12.78
N SER A 246 -29.40 -0.44 -12.37
CA SER A 246 -30.64 -0.15 -13.07
C SER A 246 -30.28 0.34 -14.48
N THR A 247 -30.67 -0.46 -15.46
CA THR A 247 -30.74 -0.05 -16.87
C THR A 247 -31.67 1.16 -16.95
N SER A 248 -31.09 2.35 -17.09
CA SER A 248 -31.82 3.50 -17.60
C SER A 248 -32.32 3.16 -19.01
N PRO A 249 -33.54 3.60 -19.38
CA PRO A 249 -34.15 3.19 -20.62
C PRO A 249 -33.29 3.70 -21.77
N ASN A 250 -32.85 2.79 -22.64
CA ASN A 250 -32.28 3.12 -23.94
C ASN A 250 -33.17 4.20 -24.56
N SER A 251 -32.61 5.40 -24.77
CA SER A 251 -33.23 6.40 -25.63
C SER A 251 -33.40 5.74 -26.99
N PHE A 252 -34.63 5.33 -27.29
CA PHE A 252 -34.98 4.64 -28.52
C PHE A 252 -34.84 5.66 -29.66
N ARG A 253 -33.64 5.77 -30.22
CA ARG A 253 -33.45 6.42 -31.51
C ARG A 253 -33.86 5.39 -32.57
N PRO A 254 -34.82 5.72 -33.46
CA PRO A 254 -35.10 4.89 -34.63
C PRO A 254 -33.79 4.72 -35.42
N THR A 255 -33.32 3.49 -35.55
CA THR A 255 -32.08 3.16 -36.25
C THR A 255 -32.39 2.67 -37.65
N VAL A 256 -31.70 3.26 -38.63
CA VAL A 256 -31.93 2.99 -40.07
C VAL A 256 -31.29 1.65 -40.47
N GLY A 257 -30.33 1.17 -39.67
CA GLY A 257 -29.70 -0.14 -39.82
C GLY A 257 -28.31 -0.08 -40.47
N VAL A 258 -27.51 -1.11 -40.22
CA VAL A 258 -26.10 -1.22 -40.67
C VAL A 258 -25.98 -1.23 -42.21
N SER A 259 -27.02 -1.64 -42.92
CA SER A 259 -27.05 -1.73 -44.40
C SER A 259 -26.94 -0.38 -45.13
N PHE A 260 -27.14 0.73 -44.42
CA PHE A 260 -27.03 2.09 -44.99
C PHE A 260 -25.69 2.77 -44.70
N VAL A 261 -24.79 2.10 -43.97
CA VAL A 261 -23.43 2.59 -43.71
C VAL A 261 -22.60 2.47 -44.98
N ASN A 262 -22.00 3.58 -45.43
CA ASN A 262 -21.20 3.66 -46.66
C ASN A 262 -21.92 3.11 -47.91
N ASN A 263 -23.24 3.28 -47.97
CA ASN A 263 -24.05 2.83 -49.10
C ASN A 263 -24.25 4.00 -50.08
N PRO A 264 -23.92 3.85 -51.37
CA PRO A 264 -24.16 4.89 -52.38
C PRO A 264 -25.65 5.14 -52.65
N GLU A 265 -26.53 4.16 -52.41
CA GLU A 265 -27.97 4.31 -52.59
C GLU A 265 -28.55 5.34 -51.62
N LEU A 266 -29.31 6.31 -52.15
CA LEU A 266 -29.92 7.43 -51.42
C LEU A 266 -28.93 8.40 -50.73
N SER A 267 -27.62 8.20 -50.91
CA SER A 267 -26.61 9.12 -50.38
C SER A 267 -26.73 10.51 -51.02
N ASP A 268 -26.80 11.54 -50.18
CA ASP A 268 -26.90 12.95 -50.57
C ASP A 268 -25.62 13.73 -50.22
N ILE A 269 -24.59 13.03 -49.73
CA ILE A 269 -23.26 13.56 -49.47
C ILE A 269 -22.16 12.50 -49.62
N ARG A 270 -20.97 12.94 -50.00
CA ARG A 270 -19.74 12.15 -50.05
C ARG A 270 -18.62 12.84 -49.29
N PHE A 271 -17.77 12.03 -48.67
CA PHE A 271 -16.54 12.44 -48.02
C PHE A 271 -15.34 11.78 -48.69
N THR A 272 -14.21 12.48 -48.77
CA THR A 272 -12.91 11.86 -49.04
C THR A 272 -12.20 11.65 -47.71
N VAL A 273 -11.86 10.42 -47.35
CA VAL A 273 -11.08 10.09 -46.14
C VAL A 273 -9.89 9.25 -46.56
N GLU A 274 -8.66 9.72 -46.32
CA GLU A 274 -7.43 9.03 -46.75
C GLU A 274 -7.40 8.67 -48.26
N GLY A 275 -8.08 9.47 -49.10
CA GLY A 275 -8.17 9.25 -50.54
C GLY A 275 -9.30 8.31 -50.98
N GLU A 276 -10.03 7.71 -50.04
CA GLU A 276 -11.19 6.84 -50.31
C GLU A 276 -12.51 7.62 -50.18
N ASN A 277 -13.49 7.29 -51.04
CA ASN A 277 -14.81 7.91 -51.02
C ASN A 277 -15.72 7.19 -50.02
N VAL A 278 -16.31 7.95 -49.10
CA VAL A 278 -17.31 7.47 -48.14
C VAL A 278 -18.66 8.11 -48.41
N TYR A 279 -19.69 7.29 -48.58
CA TYR A 279 -21.07 7.72 -48.84
C TYR A 279 -21.87 7.84 -47.54
N ALA A 280 -22.66 8.90 -47.40
CA ALA A 280 -23.49 9.11 -46.21
C ALA A 280 -24.75 9.93 -46.52
N HIS A 281 -25.58 10.11 -45.50
CA HIS A 281 -26.85 10.80 -45.53
C HIS A 281 -26.79 12.02 -44.60
N ARG A 282 -26.97 13.23 -45.15
CA ARG A 282 -26.87 14.51 -44.42
C ARG A 282 -27.78 14.52 -43.21
N ILE A 283 -29.01 14.00 -43.34
CA ILE A 283 -29.99 13.97 -42.24
C ILE A 283 -29.50 13.15 -41.03
N MET A 284 -28.80 12.04 -41.27
CA MET A 284 -28.25 11.19 -40.21
C MET A 284 -27.14 11.93 -39.45
N LEU A 285 -26.24 12.58 -40.18
CA LEU A 285 -25.14 13.35 -39.61
C LEU A 285 -25.64 14.60 -38.87
N TYR A 286 -26.62 15.30 -39.42
CA TYR A 286 -27.21 16.51 -38.84
C TYR A 286 -27.90 16.21 -37.51
N ASN A 287 -28.55 15.06 -37.38
CA ASN A 287 -29.18 14.63 -36.13
C ASN A 287 -28.18 14.09 -35.10
N ALA A 288 -27.01 13.64 -35.54
CA ALA A 288 -26.03 13.00 -34.67
C ALA A 288 -25.10 13.99 -33.94
N SER A 289 -24.72 15.09 -34.60
CA SER A 289 -23.66 15.99 -34.12
C SER A 289 -23.84 17.43 -34.59
N ASP A 290 -23.61 18.39 -33.68
CA ASP A 290 -23.55 19.81 -34.03
C ASP A 290 -22.33 20.15 -34.91
N ARG A 291 -21.18 19.48 -34.70
CA ARG A 291 -19.99 19.64 -35.55
C ARG A 291 -20.27 19.22 -36.99
N PHE A 292 -21.07 18.16 -37.20
CA PHE A 292 -21.55 17.81 -38.52
C PHE A 292 -22.52 18.88 -39.08
N LYS A 293 -23.40 19.49 -38.27
CA LYS A 293 -24.26 20.59 -38.76
C LYS A 293 -23.44 21.75 -39.30
N GLU A 294 -22.38 22.14 -38.58
CA GLU A 294 -21.46 23.20 -38.99
C GLU A 294 -20.71 22.84 -40.27
N LEU A 295 -20.13 21.64 -40.31
CA LEU A 295 -19.40 21.12 -41.47
C LEU A 295 -20.28 21.04 -42.73
N LEU A 296 -21.58 20.81 -42.55
CA LEU A 296 -22.57 20.71 -43.63
C LEU A 296 -23.21 22.06 -44.03
N ARG A 297 -22.92 23.18 -43.32
CA ARG A 297 -23.46 24.52 -43.66
C ARG A 297 -22.94 25.07 -44.98
N ILE A 298 -21.71 24.70 -45.38
CA ILE A 298 -21.08 25.18 -46.62
C ILE A 298 -21.27 24.10 -47.69
N PRO A 299 -22.27 24.22 -48.58
CA PRO A 299 -22.79 23.08 -49.30
C PRO A 299 -22.26 23.07 -50.72
N LYS A 300 -21.01 22.62 -50.97
CA LYS A 300 -20.56 22.29 -52.33
C LYS A 300 -19.51 21.17 -52.34
N GLY A 301 -19.83 20.06 -53.00
CA GLY A 301 -18.86 19.04 -53.42
C GLY A 301 -18.58 17.92 -52.41
N ASN A 302 -17.51 17.16 -52.70
CA ASN A 302 -16.94 16.15 -51.81
C ASN A 302 -16.26 16.87 -50.65
N ILE A 303 -16.47 16.42 -49.40
CA ILE A 303 -15.83 17.03 -48.24
C ILE A 303 -14.62 16.18 -47.83
N ASP A 304 -13.44 16.80 -47.78
CA ASP A 304 -12.22 16.11 -47.36
C ASP A 304 -12.12 16.07 -45.83
N ILE A 305 -12.00 14.87 -45.29
CA ILE A 305 -11.78 14.59 -43.87
C ILE A 305 -10.32 14.20 -43.69
N THR A 306 -9.60 14.98 -42.89
CA THR A 306 -8.14 14.83 -42.68
C THR A 306 -7.77 14.61 -41.22
N ASP A 307 -8.73 14.77 -40.30
CA ASP A 307 -8.54 14.68 -38.85
C ASP A 307 -8.74 13.26 -38.29
N VAL A 308 -9.28 12.33 -39.08
CA VAL A 308 -9.50 10.94 -38.69
C VAL A 308 -9.19 9.96 -39.82
N SER A 309 -8.77 8.74 -39.46
CA SER A 309 -8.54 7.67 -40.44
C SER A 309 -9.85 7.18 -41.07
N HIS A 310 -9.74 6.56 -42.25
CA HIS A 310 -10.89 5.98 -42.95
C HIS A 310 -11.63 4.95 -42.08
N ALA A 311 -10.89 4.05 -41.42
CA ALA A 311 -11.45 3.04 -40.53
C ALA A 311 -12.20 3.66 -39.33
N THR A 312 -11.64 4.71 -38.72
CA THR A 312 -12.28 5.42 -37.60
C THR A 312 -13.55 6.14 -38.05
N PHE A 313 -13.52 6.78 -39.21
CA PHE A 313 -14.68 7.48 -39.76
C PHE A 313 -15.82 6.51 -40.09
N LEU A 314 -15.51 5.36 -40.69
CA LEU A 314 -16.50 4.30 -40.93
C LEU A 314 -17.10 3.74 -39.64
N ALA A 315 -16.28 3.51 -38.61
CA ALA A 315 -16.79 3.05 -37.31
C ALA A 315 -17.70 4.08 -36.64
N MET A 316 -17.39 5.37 -36.80
CA MET A 316 -18.25 6.46 -36.33
C MET A 316 -19.58 6.49 -37.09
N LEU A 317 -19.56 6.33 -38.43
CA LEU A 317 -20.79 6.19 -39.22
C LEU A 317 -21.58 4.95 -38.81
N HIS A 318 -20.93 3.82 -38.58
CA HIS A 318 -21.60 2.61 -38.10
C HIS A 318 -22.42 2.89 -36.85
N TYR A 319 -21.83 3.57 -35.86
CA TYR A 319 -22.55 3.96 -34.65
C TYR A 319 -23.70 4.94 -34.92
N ILE A 320 -23.49 5.96 -35.76
CA ILE A 320 -24.54 6.94 -36.09
C ILE A 320 -25.79 6.28 -36.68
N TYR A 321 -25.61 5.23 -37.48
CA TYR A 321 -26.72 4.57 -38.20
C TYR A 321 -27.37 3.44 -37.41
N SER A 322 -26.59 2.71 -36.61
CA SER A 322 -27.04 1.50 -35.91
C SER A 322 -27.21 1.68 -34.40
N GLY A 323 -26.64 2.74 -33.82
CA GLY A 323 -26.57 2.93 -32.38
C GLY A 323 -25.61 1.96 -31.65
N THR A 324 -24.93 1.07 -32.38
CA THR A 324 -24.02 0.07 -31.82
C THR A 324 -22.58 0.31 -32.29
N ILE A 325 -21.64 0.01 -31.40
CA ILE A 325 -20.21 0.08 -31.70
C ILE A 325 -19.81 -1.25 -32.37
N PRO A 326 -19.11 -1.22 -33.51
CA PRO A 326 -18.61 -2.45 -34.14
C PRO A 326 -17.55 -3.14 -33.26
N GLU A 327 -17.28 -4.42 -33.52
CA GLU A 327 -16.19 -5.11 -32.83
C GLU A 327 -14.84 -4.52 -33.23
N LEU A 328 -14.15 -3.94 -32.26
CA LEU A 328 -12.91 -3.18 -32.46
C LEU A 328 -11.86 -3.55 -31.42
N SER A 329 -10.59 -3.41 -31.79
CA SER A 329 -9.50 -3.50 -30.83
C SER A 329 -9.54 -2.32 -29.85
N VAL A 330 -8.90 -2.46 -28.68
CA VAL A 330 -8.80 -1.37 -27.69
C VAL A 330 -8.22 -0.10 -28.30
N GLN A 331 -7.20 -0.23 -29.15
CA GLN A 331 -6.59 0.92 -29.83
C GLN A 331 -7.59 1.61 -30.77
N ALA A 332 -8.35 0.85 -31.55
CA ALA A 332 -9.36 1.39 -32.45
C ALA A 332 -10.52 2.05 -31.69
N LEU A 333 -10.92 1.52 -30.53
CA LEU A 333 -11.88 2.15 -29.63
C LEU A 333 -11.37 3.50 -29.10
N CYS A 334 -10.09 3.60 -28.72
CA CYS A 334 -9.49 4.86 -28.30
C CYS A 334 -9.47 5.90 -29.42
N CYS A 335 -9.11 5.50 -30.65
CA CYS A 335 -9.18 6.37 -31.82
C CYS A 335 -10.61 6.83 -32.11
N LEU A 336 -11.59 5.93 -32.00
CA LEU A 336 -13.01 6.25 -32.15
C LEU A 336 -13.52 7.18 -31.05
N PHE A 337 -13.03 7.05 -29.82
CA PHE A 337 -13.35 7.96 -28.73
C PHE A 337 -12.86 9.37 -29.03
N ALA A 338 -11.58 9.51 -29.43
CA ALA A 338 -11.03 10.80 -29.82
C ALA A 338 -11.83 11.44 -30.97
N ALA A 339 -12.21 10.64 -31.98
CA ALA A 339 -13.11 11.11 -33.02
C ALA A 339 -14.48 11.55 -32.47
N GLY A 340 -15.08 10.77 -31.56
CA GLY A 340 -16.34 11.12 -30.90
C GLY A 340 -16.27 12.45 -30.15
N GLU A 341 -15.13 12.77 -29.52
CA GLU A 341 -14.91 14.08 -28.88
C GLU A 341 -14.80 15.20 -29.92
N VAL A 342 -13.96 15.04 -30.95
CA VAL A 342 -13.76 16.06 -32.00
C VAL A 342 -15.07 16.32 -32.78
N TYR A 343 -15.84 15.28 -33.05
CA TYR A 343 -17.16 15.38 -33.69
C TYR A 343 -18.30 15.64 -32.71
N ALA A 344 -18.04 15.89 -31.42
CA ALA A 344 -19.06 16.21 -30.43
C ALA A 344 -20.26 15.24 -30.44
N ILE A 345 -19.99 13.93 -30.28
CA ILE A 345 -20.99 12.86 -30.17
C ILE A 345 -20.93 12.22 -28.76
N PRO A 346 -21.43 12.89 -27.70
CA PRO A 346 -21.35 12.37 -26.32
C PRO A 346 -21.93 10.97 -26.09
N PRO A 347 -23.02 10.54 -26.77
CA PRO A 347 -23.54 9.18 -26.63
C PRO A 347 -22.54 8.11 -27.09
N LEU A 348 -21.77 8.38 -28.17
CA LEU A 348 -20.73 7.49 -28.67
C LEU A 348 -19.62 7.37 -27.64
N CYS A 349 -19.11 8.49 -27.13
CA CYS A 349 -18.06 8.50 -26.10
C CYS A 349 -18.50 7.71 -24.85
N SER A 350 -19.74 7.91 -24.40
CA SER A 350 -20.30 7.19 -23.25
C SER A 350 -20.44 5.68 -23.50
N ALA A 351 -20.80 5.28 -24.72
CA ALA A 351 -20.90 3.89 -25.10
C ALA A 351 -19.51 3.22 -25.15
N ILE A 352 -18.50 3.90 -25.72
CA ILE A 352 -17.13 3.38 -25.79
C ILE A 352 -16.55 3.17 -24.39
N LEU A 353 -16.71 4.14 -23.49
CA LEU A 353 -16.23 4.03 -22.10
C LEU A 353 -16.86 2.83 -21.38
N ARG A 354 -18.15 2.57 -21.65
CA ARG A 354 -18.87 1.42 -21.08
C ARG A 354 -18.32 0.09 -21.62
N ASP A 355 -18.00 0.02 -22.90
CA ASP A 355 -17.47 -1.19 -23.51
C ASP A 355 -16.00 -1.44 -23.12
N LEU A 356 -15.18 -0.39 -23.03
CA LEU A 356 -13.82 -0.45 -22.45
C LEU A 356 -13.84 -1.04 -21.04
N ALA A 357 -14.80 -0.64 -20.21
CA ALA A 357 -14.97 -1.19 -18.87
C ALA A 357 -15.33 -2.69 -18.85
N LYS A 358 -16.03 -3.21 -19.87
CA LYS A 358 -16.43 -4.62 -19.95
C LYS A 358 -15.31 -5.53 -20.44
N ILE A 359 -14.44 -5.03 -21.32
CA ILE A 359 -13.35 -5.82 -21.91
C ILE A 359 -12.08 -5.83 -21.05
N LEU A 360 -12.12 -5.22 -19.86
CA LEU A 360 -10.98 -5.11 -18.95
C LEU A 360 -10.44 -6.51 -18.58
N SER A 361 -9.17 -6.74 -18.90
CA SER A 361 -8.50 -8.04 -18.81
C SER A 361 -7.01 -7.85 -18.49
N PRO A 362 -6.27 -8.90 -18.09
CA PRO A 362 -4.86 -8.76 -17.77
C PRO A 362 -4.03 -8.26 -18.96
N GLN A 363 -4.45 -8.55 -20.19
CA GLN A 363 -3.72 -8.17 -21.41
C GLN A 363 -3.89 -6.68 -21.76
N ASN A 364 -5.01 -6.06 -21.40
CA ASN A 364 -5.34 -4.68 -21.78
C ASN A 364 -5.48 -3.71 -20.60
N ALA A 365 -5.42 -4.18 -19.35
CA ALA A 365 -5.59 -3.37 -18.14
C ALA A 365 -4.68 -2.12 -18.12
N ALA A 366 -3.40 -2.28 -18.47
CA ALA A 366 -2.46 -1.17 -18.50
C ALA A 366 -2.91 -0.07 -19.48
N TYR A 367 -3.32 -0.46 -20.69
CA TYR A 367 -3.73 0.48 -21.73
C TYR A 367 -5.04 1.18 -21.37
N ILE A 368 -6.05 0.43 -20.93
CA ILE A 368 -7.36 0.99 -20.58
C ILE A 368 -7.24 1.94 -19.39
N TYR A 369 -6.40 1.61 -18.40
CA TYR A 369 -6.18 2.48 -17.26
C TYR A 369 -5.39 3.74 -17.63
N GLN A 370 -4.34 3.64 -18.46
CA GLN A 370 -3.63 4.80 -18.99
C GLN A 370 -4.58 5.74 -19.75
N PHE A 371 -5.47 5.16 -20.56
CA PHE A 371 -6.49 5.91 -21.28
C PHE A 371 -7.44 6.63 -20.31
N ALA A 372 -7.89 5.95 -19.25
CA ALA A 372 -8.73 6.56 -18.22
C ALA A 372 -8.06 7.75 -17.52
N ILE A 373 -6.75 7.67 -17.29
CA ILE A 373 -5.94 8.77 -16.72
C ILE A 373 -5.88 9.96 -17.67
N VAL A 374 -5.54 9.74 -18.94
CA VAL A 374 -5.40 10.81 -19.94
C VAL A 374 -6.72 11.55 -20.16
N HIS A 375 -7.83 10.83 -20.23
CA HIS A 375 -9.16 11.40 -20.46
C HIS A 375 -9.91 11.76 -19.15
N ASN A 376 -9.26 11.61 -17.99
CA ASN A 376 -9.81 11.91 -16.67
C ASN A 376 -11.24 11.38 -16.46
N ASN A 377 -11.50 10.13 -16.86
CA ASN A 377 -12.84 9.55 -16.75
C ASN A 377 -13.04 8.87 -15.39
N PRO A 378 -13.89 9.38 -14.49
CA PRO A 378 -13.97 8.89 -13.12
C PRO A 378 -14.47 7.43 -13.01
N ILE A 379 -15.41 7.03 -13.87
CA ILE A 379 -16.00 5.68 -13.86
C ILE A 379 -14.96 4.65 -14.30
N LEU A 380 -14.24 4.93 -15.38
CA LEU A 380 -13.21 4.02 -15.90
C LEU A 380 -11.97 4.00 -15.00
N LEU A 381 -11.61 5.14 -14.39
CA LEU A 381 -10.56 5.22 -13.37
C LEU A 381 -10.90 4.33 -12.17
N GLU A 382 -12.11 4.45 -11.63
CA GLU A 382 -12.54 3.63 -10.51
C GLU A 382 -12.52 2.13 -10.85
N LYS A 383 -13.05 1.74 -12.01
CA LYS A 383 -13.02 0.34 -12.46
C LYS A 383 -11.60 -0.17 -12.67
N GLY A 384 -10.73 0.65 -13.27
CA GLY A 384 -9.32 0.34 -13.48
C GLY A 384 -8.56 0.17 -12.16
N GLU A 385 -8.72 1.09 -11.22
CA GLU A 385 -8.12 1.04 -9.89
C GLU A 385 -8.56 -0.22 -9.13
N LYS A 386 -9.88 -0.52 -9.11
CA LYS A 386 -10.42 -1.73 -8.48
C LYS A 386 -9.81 -2.99 -9.10
N TYR A 387 -9.73 -3.05 -10.43
CA TYR A 387 -9.19 -4.19 -11.15
C TYR A 387 -7.71 -4.40 -10.87
N LEU A 388 -6.92 -3.31 -10.86
CA LEU A 388 -5.51 -3.33 -10.52
C LEU A 388 -5.30 -3.81 -9.09
N LEU A 389 -6.02 -3.27 -8.10
CA LEU A 389 -5.89 -3.69 -6.70
C LEU A 389 -6.25 -5.17 -6.50
N THR A 390 -7.27 -5.65 -7.21
CA THR A 390 -7.72 -7.05 -7.13
C THR A 390 -6.66 -8.03 -7.63
N ASN A 391 -5.94 -7.67 -8.69
CA ASN A 391 -5.03 -8.57 -9.42
C ASN A 391 -3.57 -8.09 -9.44
N LEU A 392 -3.18 -7.19 -8.52
CA LEU A 392 -1.87 -6.53 -8.55
C LEU A 392 -0.73 -7.53 -8.49
N ASP A 393 -0.89 -8.57 -7.68
CA ASP A 393 0.04 -9.69 -7.52
C ASP A 393 0.45 -10.36 -8.84
N THR A 394 -0.49 -10.50 -9.78
CA THR A 394 -0.24 -11.08 -11.11
C THR A 394 0.18 -10.01 -12.12
N LEU A 395 -0.49 -8.85 -12.12
CA LEU A 395 -0.29 -7.79 -13.11
C LEU A 395 1.06 -7.09 -12.96
N ILE A 396 1.62 -7.04 -11.76
CA ILE A 396 2.91 -6.41 -11.49
C ILE A 396 4.08 -7.04 -12.25
N THR A 397 3.92 -8.26 -12.78
CA THR A 397 4.92 -8.91 -13.64
C THR A 397 5.04 -8.24 -15.01
N GLN A 398 4.00 -7.53 -15.45
CA GLN A 398 3.97 -6.87 -16.74
C GLN A 398 4.72 -5.54 -16.71
N ALA A 399 5.63 -5.33 -17.68
CA ALA A 399 6.44 -4.11 -17.76
C ALA A 399 5.58 -2.83 -17.81
N LYS A 400 4.49 -2.83 -18.61
CA LYS A 400 3.58 -1.69 -18.74
C LYS A 400 2.89 -1.32 -17.43
N ILE A 401 2.56 -2.30 -16.59
CA ILE A 401 1.97 -2.05 -15.27
C ILE A 401 3.01 -1.45 -14.33
N ARG A 402 4.26 -1.95 -14.36
CA ARG A 402 5.37 -1.35 -13.60
C ARG A 402 5.60 0.10 -14.03
N ASP A 403 5.55 0.39 -15.33
CA ASP A 403 5.74 1.74 -15.85
C ASP A 403 4.62 2.68 -15.41
N LEU A 404 3.37 2.19 -15.37
CA LEU A 404 2.24 2.93 -14.78
C LEU A 404 2.44 3.25 -13.30
N ILE A 405 2.90 2.28 -12.51
CA ILE A 405 3.15 2.46 -11.07
C ILE A 405 4.27 3.48 -10.82
N LYS A 406 5.31 3.46 -11.65
CA LYS A 406 6.40 4.45 -11.61
C LYS A 406 5.92 5.84 -12.01
N SER A 407 4.87 5.91 -12.83
CA SER A 407 4.42 7.14 -13.45
C SER A 407 3.87 8.11 -12.40
N HIS A 408 4.33 9.35 -12.52
CA HIS A 408 3.92 10.46 -11.69
C HIS A 408 3.74 11.64 -12.62
N SER A 409 2.49 11.95 -12.97
CA SER A 409 2.16 13.22 -13.63
C SER A 409 1.70 14.23 -12.58
N ALA A 410 1.80 15.52 -12.90
CA ALA A 410 1.31 16.58 -12.02
C ALA A 410 -0.19 16.42 -11.70
N ASP A 411 -0.95 15.84 -12.62
CA ASP A 411 -2.40 15.69 -12.53
C ASP A 411 -2.84 14.36 -11.90
N TYR A 412 -2.00 13.32 -11.98
CA TYR A 412 -2.37 11.98 -11.51
C TYR A 412 -1.18 11.17 -11.03
N TYR A 413 -1.24 10.75 -9.76
CA TYR A 413 -0.28 9.82 -9.17
C TYR A 413 -0.94 8.48 -8.87
N VAL A 414 -0.59 7.47 -9.68
CA VAL A 414 -1.20 6.13 -9.63
C VAL A 414 -1.14 5.52 -8.23
N CYS A 415 0.03 5.52 -7.59
CA CYS A 415 0.19 4.96 -6.26
C CYS A 415 -0.69 5.66 -5.21
N ALA A 416 -0.82 7.00 -5.25
CA ALA A 416 -1.70 7.71 -4.34
C ALA A 416 -3.20 7.45 -4.61
N ALA A 417 -3.60 7.29 -5.87
CA ALA A 417 -4.97 6.94 -6.22
C ALA A 417 -5.35 5.54 -5.71
N LEU A 418 -4.48 4.56 -5.93
CA LEU A 418 -4.66 3.19 -5.44
C LEU A 418 -4.64 3.14 -3.90
N SER A 419 -3.74 3.89 -3.25
CA SER A 419 -3.68 4.04 -1.79
C SER A 419 -4.99 4.58 -1.23
N ARG A 420 -5.52 5.66 -1.82
CA ARG A 420 -6.80 6.28 -1.41
C ARG A 420 -7.97 5.31 -1.57
N ARG A 421 -7.99 4.54 -2.66
CA ARG A 421 -9.03 3.54 -2.92
C ARG A 421 -9.00 2.42 -1.88
N LEU A 422 -7.81 1.92 -1.54
CA LEU A 422 -7.64 0.92 -0.48
C LEU A 422 -8.08 1.46 0.89
N SER A 423 -7.67 2.67 1.24
CA SER A 423 -8.10 3.38 2.46
C SER A 423 -9.61 3.56 2.55
N THR A 424 -10.26 3.85 1.42
CA THR A 424 -11.73 3.98 1.34
C THR A 424 -12.41 2.63 1.57
N ALA A 425 -11.90 1.54 1.00
CA ALA A 425 -12.46 0.21 1.24
C ALA A 425 -12.33 -0.20 2.72
N PHE A 426 -11.20 0.12 3.35
CA PHE A 426 -11.00 -0.10 4.79
C PHE A 426 -12.00 0.71 5.64
N SER A 427 -12.16 2.00 5.36
CA SER A 427 -13.05 2.86 6.16
C SER A 427 -14.51 2.43 6.08
N VAL A 428 -14.98 1.94 4.93
CA VAL A 428 -16.31 1.34 4.78
C VAL A 428 -16.42 0.07 5.62
N SER A 429 -15.45 -0.85 5.53
CA SER A 429 -15.45 -2.09 6.31
C SER A 429 -15.39 -1.85 7.83
N LEU A 430 -14.72 -0.77 8.27
CA LEU A 430 -14.66 -0.39 9.68
C LEU A 430 -16.03 0.09 10.19
N ARG A 431 -16.77 0.85 9.38
CA ARG A 431 -18.13 1.31 9.72
C ARG A 431 -19.14 0.18 9.81
N GLU A 432 -19.02 -0.86 8.99
CA GLU A 432 -19.93 -2.02 9.03
C GLU A 432 -19.75 -2.91 10.28
N LYS A 433 -18.61 -2.78 10.98
CA LYS A 433 -18.29 -3.57 12.19
C LYS A 433 -18.64 -2.85 13.50
N LEU A 434 -18.95 -1.55 13.44
CA LEU A 434 -19.40 -0.71 14.57
C LEU A 434 -20.92 -0.67 14.60
#